data_AF-A0A3P7Y028-F1
#
_entry.id   AF-A0A3P7Y028-F1
#
_cell.length_a   1.000
_cell.length_b   1.000
_cell.length_c   1.000
_cell.angle_alpha   90.00
_cell.angle_beta   90.00
_cell.angle_gamma   90.00
#
_symmetry.space_group_name_H-M   'P 1'
#
loop_
_entity.id
_entity.type
_entity.pdbx_description
1 polymer ?
#
loop_
_entity_poly.entity_id
_entity_poly.type
_entity_poly.pdbx_seq_one_letter_code
_entity_poly.pdbx_strand_id
1 'polypeptide(L)'
;MKDILSIPFNNRILHCGPINSKNAVLEQIKGVRYSLDEFLGPKSDCTLYQCVIYLAPGDYHRFHSPVEWSPTVRRHFPGRLLSVRPNIAGRLPGLYTINERVVYLGEWDHGLMSFAAVGAFGVGNIHVNIDPTLITNKKEDNALQKGDELGCFRLGSTVVLVFEAPTNKLKWCVKPGQRVKLV
;
A
#
# COMPACT_ATOMS: atom_id res chain seq x y z
N MET A 1 19.69 -9.82 -23.32
CA MET A 1 19.89 -10.54 -22.04
C MET A 1 18.50 -10.92 -21.57
N LYS A 2 18.25 -12.12 -21.01
CA LYS A 2 16.89 -12.50 -20.63
C LYS A 2 16.54 -11.78 -19.32
N ASP A 3 15.68 -10.77 -19.40
CA ASP A 3 15.16 -10.01 -18.25
C ASP A 3 14.20 -10.90 -17.46
N ILE A 4 14.77 -11.85 -16.71
CA ILE A 4 14.04 -12.78 -15.87
C ILE A 4 13.87 -12.12 -14.52
N LEU A 5 12.61 -11.91 -14.12
CA LEU A 5 12.26 -11.54 -12.76
C LEU A 5 12.82 -12.62 -11.82
N SER A 6 13.93 -12.32 -11.17
CA SER A 6 14.59 -13.27 -10.28
C SER A 6 13.91 -13.18 -8.92
N ILE A 7 13.29 -14.27 -8.47
CA ILE A 7 12.82 -14.39 -7.09
C ILE A 7 13.92 -15.15 -6.37
N PRO A 8 14.79 -14.50 -5.58
CA PRO A 8 16.03 -15.14 -5.15
C PRO A 8 15.86 -16.12 -3.98
N PHE A 9 14.71 -16.82 -3.87
CA PHE A 9 14.39 -17.71 -2.73
C PHE A 9 13.55 -18.95 -3.10
N ASN A 10 13.75 -20.03 -2.34
CA ASN A 10 12.95 -21.25 -2.36
C ASN A 10 11.64 -21.08 -1.57
N ASN A 11 10.76 -20.17 -2.02
CA ASN A 11 9.49 -19.91 -1.36
C ASN A 11 8.30 -20.39 -2.19
N ARG A 12 7.14 -20.53 -1.56
CA ARG A 12 5.92 -20.97 -2.24
C ARG A 12 5.23 -19.77 -2.92
N ILE A 13 5.21 -19.78 -4.26
CA ILE A 13 4.34 -18.89 -5.05
C ILE A 13 2.89 -19.32 -4.84
N LEU A 14 2.05 -18.42 -4.35
CA LEU A 14 0.61 -18.66 -4.18
C LEU A 14 -0.18 -18.33 -5.45
N HIS A 15 0.21 -17.25 -6.13
CA HIS A 15 -0.45 -16.79 -7.35
C HIS A 15 0.54 -15.98 -8.21
N CYS A 16 0.50 -16.17 -9.53
CA CYS A 16 1.22 -15.34 -10.50
C CYS A 16 0.40 -15.24 -11.80
N GLY A 17 0.19 -14.04 -12.33
CA GLY A 17 -0.57 -13.87 -13.57
C GLY A 17 -0.97 -12.43 -13.89
N PRO A 18 -1.56 -12.19 -15.07
CA PRO A 18 -2.02 -10.87 -15.48
C PRO A 18 -3.26 -10.42 -14.68
N ILE A 19 -3.35 -9.13 -14.39
CA ILE A 19 -4.52 -8.49 -13.77
C ILE A 19 -5.49 -8.11 -14.89
N ASN A 20 -6.74 -8.57 -14.80
CA ASN A 20 -7.76 -8.28 -15.80
C ASN A 20 -8.23 -6.82 -15.69
N SER A 21 -7.92 -6.00 -16.70
CA SER A 21 -8.24 -4.57 -16.76
C SER A 21 -9.75 -4.25 -16.73
N LYS A 22 -10.63 -5.22 -17.02
CA LYS A 22 -12.10 -5.03 -16.96
C LYS A 22 -12.66 -5.16 -15.54
N ASN A 23 -11.91 -5.78 -14.63
CA ASN A 23 -12.20 -5.91 -13.22
C ASN A 23 -10.91 -5.65 -12.46
N ALA A 24 -10.52 -4.37 -12.30
CA ALA A 24 -9.35 -3.90 -11.55
C ALA A 24 -9.42 -4.23 -10.04
N VAL A 25 -9.78 -5.47 -9.74
CA VAL A 25 -9.87 -6.10 -8.45
C VAL A 25 -8.60 -6.93 -8.36
N LEU A 26 -7.61 -6.41 -7.63
CA LEU A 26 -6.57 -7.26 -7.07
C LEU A 26 -7.31 -8.36 -6.30
N GLU A 27 -7.19 -9.61 -6.73
CA GLU A 27 -7.84 -10.73 -6.05
C GLU A 27 -7.40 -10.68 -4.58
N GLN A 28 -8.36 -10.37 -3.69
CA GLN A 28 -8.23 -10.12 -2.25
C GLN A 28 -7.99 -8.69 -1.73
N ILE A 29 -8.19 -7.63 -2.53
CA ILE A 29 -8.29 -6.25 -2.02
C ILE A 29 -9.69 -5.71 -2.33
N LYS A 30 -10.72 -6.30 -1.73
CA LYS A 30 -12.09 -5.75 -1.80
C LYS A 30 -12.26 -4.68 -0.73
N GLY A 31 -12.20 -3.42 -1.14
CA GLY A 31 -12.60 -2.30 -0.28
C GLY A 31 -12.35 -0.91 -0.85
N VAL A 32 -11.35 -0.73 -1.72
CA VAL A 32 -11.07 0.57 -2.36
C VAL A 32 -10.98 0.35 -3.87
N ARG A 33 -11.87 1.03 -4.61
CA ARG A 33 -11.77 1.13 -6.07
C ARG A 33 -10.70 2.18 -6.36
N TYR A 34 -9.50 1.76 -6.76
CA TYR A 34 -8.58 2.68 -7.41
C TYR A 34 -8.77 2.55 -8.91
N SER A 35 -8.88 3.68 -9.61
CA SER A 35 -8.64 3.69 -11.04
C SER A 35 -7.16 3.38 -11.24
N LEU A 36 -6.83 2.27 -11.91
CA LEU A 36 -5.46 1.96 -12.33
C LEU A 36 -4.88 3.11 -13.17
N ASP A 37 -5.72 3.84 -13.90
CA ASP A 37 -5.34 5.01 -14.70
C ASP A 37 -4.88 6.20 -13.83
N GLU A 38 -5.45 6.39 -12.63
CA GLU A 38 -5.00 7.43 -11.67
C GLU A 38 -3.71 7.04 -10.94
N PHE A 39 -3.43 5.75 -10.84
CA PHE A 39 -2.25 5.24 -10.14
C PHE A 39 -1.04 5.08 -11.06
N LEU A 40 -1.27 4.77 -12.34
CA LEU A 40 -0.23 4.40 -13.30
C LEU A 40 -0.03 5.42 -14.44
N GLY A 41 -0.88 6.44 -14.54
CA GLY A 41 -0.86 7.38 -15.67
C GLY A 41 -1.54 6.81 -16.92
N PRO A 42 -1.53 7.54 -18.05
CA PRO A 42 -2.27 7.18 -19.25
C PRO A 42 -1.84 5.80 -19.78
N LYS A 43 -2.83 5.05 -20.27
CA LYS A 43 -2.71 3.69 -20.84
C LYS A 43 -1.41 3.49 -21.63
N SER A 44 -0.43 2.87 -20.99
CA SER A 44 0.59 2.08 -21.68
C SER A 44 -0.04 0.78 -22.17
N ASP A 45 0.39 0.23 -23.31
CA ASP A 45 0.03 -1.11 -23.82
C ASP A 45 0.51 -2.26 -22.90
N CYS A 46 0.79 -1.97 -21.63
CA CYS A 46 1.32 -2.89 -20.65
C CYS A 46 0.19 -3.63 -19.94
N THR A 47 0.30 -4.96 -19.93
CA THR A 47 -0.51 -5.81 -19.04
C THR A 47 0.10 -5.75 -17.64
N LEU A 48 -0.73 -5.53 -16.62
CA LEU A 48 -0.26 -5.60 -15.24
C LEU A 48 -0.16 -7.05 -14.80
N TYR A 49 0.87 -7.37 -14.04
CA TYR A 49 1.05 -8.68 -13.45
C TYR A 49 1.13 -8.57 -11.93
N GLN A 50 0.67 -9.61 -11.25
CA GLN A 50 0.84 -9.76 -9.81
C GLN A 50 1.52 -11.08 -9.49
N CYS A 51 2.31 -11.09 -8.42
CA CYS A 51 2.89 -12.29 -7.83
C CYS A 51 2.74 -12.23 -6.31
N VAL A 52 2.12 -13.25 -5.72
CA VAL A 52 1.94 -13.35 -4.27
C VAL A 52 2.79 -14.51 -3.77
N ILE A 53 3.73 -14.21 -2.87
CA ILE A 53 4.67 -15.17 -2.30
C ILE A 53 4.37 -15.32 -0.82
N TYR A 54 4.20 -16.55 -0.36
CA TYR A 54 4.03 -16.86 1.05
C TYR A 54 5.31 -17.44 1.63
N LEU A 55 5.74 -16.88 2.77
CA LEU A 55 6.89 -17.31 3.56
C LEU A 55 6.36 -18.12 4.75
N ALA A 56 6.56 -19.43 4.73
CA ALA A 56 6.15 -20.33 5.80
C ALA A 56 7.11 -20.23 7.00
N PRO A 57 6.66 -20.56 8.22
CA PRO A 57 7.56 -20.71 9.36
C PRO A 57 8.69 -21.69 9.05
N GLY A 58 9.94 -21.24 9.19
CA GLY A 58 11.14 -22.01 8.81
C GLY A 58 11.79 -21.58 7.49
N ASP A 59 11.09 -20.83 6.64
CA ASP A 59 11.64 -20.29 5.40
C ASP A 59 12.65 -19.15 5.67
N TYR A 60 13.37 -18.73 4.64
CA TYR A 60 14.18 -17.53 4.71
C TYR A 60 13.28 -16.28 4.61
N HIS A 61 13.22 -15.50 5.70
CA HIS A 61 12.29 -14.37 5.86
C HIS A 61 12.86 -13.01 5.43
N ARG A 62 13.97 -12.96 4.69
CA ARG A 62 14.41 -11.72 4.05
C ARG A 62 13.92 -11.71 2.61
N PHE A 63 13.50 -10.54 2.15
CA PHE A 63 13.07 -10.30 0.78
C PHE A 63 14.03 -9.34 0.11
N HIS A 64 14.16 -9.49 -1.19
CA HIS A 64 15.13 -8.77 -2.00
C HIS A 64 14.45 -8.23 -3.25
N SER A 65 15.08 -7.24 -3.86
CA SER A 65 14.61 -6.69 -5.12
C SER A 65 14.54 -7.77 -6.20
N PRO A 66 13.41 -7.96 -6.90
CA PRO A 66 13.29 -9.00 -7.91
C PRO A 66 13.92 -8.61 -9.26
N VAL A 67 14.14 -7.30 -9.47
CA VAL A 67 14.74 -6.67 -10.65
C VAL A 67 15.54 -5.43 -10.22
N GLU A 68 16.23 -4.78 -11.15
CA GLU A 68 16.71 -3.42 -10.97
C GLU A 68 15.53 -2.44 -11.10
N TRP A 69 15.32 -1.60 -10.09
CA TRP A 69 14.26 -0.60 -10.06
C TRP A 69 14.55 0.46 -9.00
N SER A 70 13.88 1.61 -9.10
CA SER A 70 14.06 2.75 -8.21
C SER A 70 12.75 3.09 -7.48
N PRO A 71 12.59 2.68 -6.20
CA PRO A 71 11.46 3.10 -5.38
C PRO A 71 11.48 4.62 -5.15
N THR A 72 10.39 5.31 -5.48
CA THR A 72 10.25 6.76 -5.32
C THR A 72 9.20 7.14 -4.28
N VAL A 73 8.24 6.27 -3.99
CA VAL A 73 7.14 6.53 -3.04
C VAL A 73 7.00 5.38 -2.05
N ARG A 74 6.93 5.72 -0.76
CA ARG A 74 6.63 4.79 0.35
C ARG A 74 5.26 5.08 0.95
N ARG A 75 4.36 4.10 0.93
CA ARG A 75 3.06 4.13 1.63
C ARG A 75 3.04 3.09 2.75
N HIS A 76 2.84 3.56 3.98
CA HIS A 76 2.65 2.69 5.14
C HIS A 76 1.16 2.66 5.50
N PHE A 77 0.61 1.45 5.58
CA PHE A 77 -0.77 1.21 5.95
C PHE A 77 -0.77 0.46 7.28
N PRO A 78 -1.05 1.13 8.41
CA PRO A 78 -1.23 0.43 9.68
C PRO A 78 -2.44 -0.50 9.59
N GLY A 79 -2.43 -1.57 10.38
CA GLY A 79 -3.45 -2.61 10.30
C GLY A 79 -3.32 -3.68 11.39
N ARG A 80 -4.04 -4.78 11.21
CA ARG A 80 -3.94 -5.95 12.10
C ARG A 80 -2.74 -6.81 11.71
N LEU A 81 -2.49 -7.88 12.47
CA LEU A 81 -1.49 -8.90 12.16
C LEU A 81 -2.14 -10.28 12.15
N LEU A 82 -3.10 -10.47 11.24
CA LEU A 82 -3.77 -11.76 11.05
C LEU A 82 -2.83 -12.76 10.37
N SER A 83 -3.08 -14.05 10.53
CA SER A 83 -2.28 -15.09 9.90
C SER A 83 -2.49 -15.16 8.39
N VAL A 84 -1.41 -15.05 7.63
CA VAL A 84 -1.39 -15.11 6.15
C VAL A 84 -1.26 -16.53 5.58
N ARG A 85 -1.32 -17.58 6.43
CA ARG A 85 -1.29 -18.99 5.99
C ARG A 85 -2.29 -19.21 4.84
N PRO A 86 -1.95 -19.98 3.79
CA PRO A 86 -2.79 -20.12 2.59
C PRO A 86 -4.24 -20.52 2.88
N ASN A 87 -4.45 -21.44 3.82
CA ASN A 87 -5.80 -21.88 4.22
C ASN A 87 -6.66 -20.76 4.83
N ILE A 88 -6.03 -19.79 5.50
CA ILE A 88 -6.70 -18.63 6.12
C ILE A 88 -6.86 -17.53 5.08
N ALA A 89 -5.79 -17.22 4.32
CA ALA A 89 -5.83 -16.24 3.24
C ALA A 89 -6.93 -16.57 2.22
N GLY A 90 -7.06 -17.82 1.80
CA GLY A 90 -8.13 -18.26 0.88
C GLY A 90 -9.55 -18.11 1.44
N ARG A 91 -9.74 -18.04 2.77
CA ARG A 91 -11.05 -17.92 3.42
C ARG A 91 -11.42 -16.51 3.83
N LEU A 92 -10.45 -15.58 3.91
CA LEU A 92 -10.68 -14.21 4.35
C LEU A 92 -10.40 -13.23 3.19
N PRO A 93 -11.43 -12.85 2.41
CA PRO A 93 -11.28 -11.80 1.42
C PRO A 93 -10.79 -10.51 2.06
N GLY A 94 -9.82 -9.81 1.46
CA GLY A 94 -9.30 -8.58 2.04
C GLY A 94 -8.15 -8.79 3.02
N LEU A 95 -7.71 -10.02 3.34
CA LEU A 95 -6.74 -10.27 4.41
C LEU A 95 -5.50 -9.37 4.32
N TYR A 96 -4.89 -9.27 3.14
CA TYR A 96 -3.69 -8.46 2.94
C TYR A 96 -3.94 -6.94 3.11
N THR A 97 -5.18 -6.49 2.95
CA THR A 97 -5.55 -5.09 3.17
C THR A 97 -5.86 -4.75 4.62
N ILE A 98 -6.33 -5.76 5.37
CA ILE A 98 -6.62 -5.66 6.80
C ILE A 98 -5.32 -5.68 7.59
N ASN A 99 -4.33 -6.44 7.12
CA ASN A 99 -3.03 -6.49 7.77
C ASN A 99 -2.23 -5.21 7.55
N GLU A 100 -1.41 -4.88 8.55
CA GLU A 100 -0.39 -3.86 8.41
C GLU A 100 0.53 -4.21 7.23
N ARG A 101 0.79 -3.23 6.36
CA ARG A 101 1.64 -3.42 5.19
C ARG A 101 2.37 -2.14 4.80
N VAL A 102 3.48 -2.32 4.11
CA VAL A 102 4.26 -1.22 3.52
C VAL A 102 4.38 -1.48 2.03
N VAL A 103 4.07 -0.47 1.24
CA VAL A 103 4.08 -0.52 -0.22
C VAL A 103 5.07 0.50 -0.75
N TYR A 104 5.98 0.04 -1.60
CA TYR A 104 6.92 0.85 -2.34
C TYR A 104 6.52 0.90 -3.80
N LEU A 105 6.53 2.09 -4.37
CA LEU A 105 6.21 2.36 -5.77
C LEU A 105 7.38 3.04 -6.42
N GLY A 106 7.63 2.70 -7.68
CA GLY A 106 8.76 3.23 -8.43
C GLY A 106 8.72 2.76 -9.86
N GLU A 107 9.84 2.95 -10.54
CA GLU A 107 10.03 2.60 -11.95
C GLU A 107 11.10 1.52 -12.11
N TRP A 108 10.87 0.63 -13.06
CA TRP A 108 11.80 -0.37 -13.58
C TRP A 108 11.79 -0.31 -15.11
N ASP A 109 12.64 -1.10 -15.78
CA ASP A 109 12.84 -1.02 -17.24
C ASP A 109 11.56 -1.13 -18.09
N HIS A 110 10.51 -1.78 -17.58
CA HIS A 110 9.25 -1.98 -18.29
C HIS A 110 8.06 -1.19 -17.71
N GLY A 111 8.32 -0.16 -16.90
CA GLY A 111 7.31 0.78 -16.43
C GLY A 111 7.22 0.86 -14.92
N LEU A 112 6.01 0.86 -14.38
CA LEU A 112 5.80 1.01 -12.94
C LEU A 112 5.90 -0.33 -12.22
N MET A 113 6.57 -0.33 -11.07
CA MET A 113 6.66 -1.45 -10.14
C MET A 113 6.05 -1.09 -8.79
N SER A 114 5.30 -2.05 -8.23
CA SER A 114 4.78 -1.98 -6.88
C SER A 114 5.26 -3.18 -6.08
N PHE A 115 5.91 -2.94 -4.94
CA PHE A 115 6.37 -3.98 -4.02
C PHE A 115 5.70 -3.81 -2.67
N ALA A 116 4.99 -4.84 -2.20
CA ALA A 116 4.26 -4.80 -0.93
C ALA A 116 4.81 -5.84 0.06
N ALA A 117 5.27 -5.38 1.22
CA ALA A 117 5.58 -6.23 2.37
C ALA A 117 4.39 -6.21 3.33
N VAL A 118 3.80 -7.37 3.61
CA VAL A 118 2.61 -7.51 4.46
C VAL A 118 2.99 -8.21 5.76
N GLY A 119 2.74 -7.55 6.89
CA GLY A 119 2.97 -8.12 8.21
C GLY A 119 1.94 -9.22 8.51
N ALA A 120 2.29 -10.13 9.40
CA ALA A 120 1.38 -11.19 9.83
C ALA A 120 1.58 -11.53 11.31
N PHE A 121 0.73 -12.43 11.82
CA PHE A 121 0.78 -12.88 13.22
C PHE A 121 2.19 -13.37 13.59
N GLY A 122 2.80 -12.74 14.59
CA GLY A 122 4.17 -13.05 15.05
C GLY A 122 5.31 -12.46 14.21
N VAL A 123 5.01 -11.82 13.07
CA VAL A 123 5.97 -11.24 12.11
C VAL A 123 5.48 -9.87 11.61
N GLY A 124 5.23 -8.94 12.55
CA GLY A 124 4.77 -7.58 12.25
C GLY A 124 5.86 -6.53 12.11
N ASN A 125 7.11 -6.84 12.51
CA ASN A 125 8.24 -5.93 12.36
C ASN A 125 8.80 -6.06 10.94
N ILE A 126 8.41 -5.13 10.07
CA ILE A 126 8.85 -5.05 8.68
C ILE A 126 10.06 -4.12 8.64
N HIS A 127 11.23 -4.69 8.34
CA HIS A 127 12.45 -3.93 8.14
C HIS A 127 12.80 -3.88 6.65
N VAL A 128 13.14 -2.69 6.15
CA VAL A 128 13.53 -2.46 4.75
C VAL A 128 14.85 -1.71 4.75
N ASN A 129 15.92 -2.35 4.27
CA ASN A 129 17.27 -1.81 4.41
C ASN A 129 17.46 -0.43 3.74
N ILE A 130 16.75 -0.18 2.63
CA ILE A 130 16.81 1.10 1.89
C ILE A 130 15.96 2.20 2.56
N ASP A 131 15.08 1.84 3.49
CA ASP A 131 14.24 2.78 4.25
C ASP A 131 14.43 2.54 5.76
N PRO A 132 15.58 2.97 6.31
CA PRO A 132 15.87 2.79 7.73
C PRO A 132 14.93 3.61 8.65
N THR A 133 14.15 4.53 8.08
CA THR A 133 13.20 5.37 8.84
C THR A 133 11.83 4.69 9.01
N LEU A 134 11.58 3.59 8.30
CA LEU A 134 10.37 2.80 8.45
C LEU A 134 10.30 2.17 9.84
N ILE A 135 9.18 2.41 10.52
CA ILE A 135 8.87 1.77 11.79
C ILE A 135 7.44 1.23 11.72
N THR A 136 7.28 -0.09 11.77
CA THR A 136 5.98 -0.78 11.76
C THR A 136 5.65 -1.37 13.13
N ASN A 137 4.44 -1.92 13.27
CA ASN A 137 3.94 -2.51 14.51
C ASN A 137 4.02 -1.53 15.69
N LYS A 138 3.79 -0.24 15.41
CA LYS A 138 3.65 0.76 16.46
C LYS A 138 2.30 0.59 17.14
N LYS A 139 2.30 0.72 18.46
CA LYS A 139 1.07 0.94 19.21
C LYS A 139 0.55 2.32 18.81
N GLU A 140 -0.59 2.37 18.12
CA GLU A 140 -1.16 3.65 17.68
C GLU A 140 -1.61 4.45 18.89
N ASP A 141 -0.93 5.57 19.15
CA ASP A 141 -1.32 6.60 20.12
C ASP A 141 -1.35 7.98 19.44
N ASN A 142 -1.79 8.00 18.17
CA ASN A 142 -1.76 9.18 17.30
C ASN A 142 -3.14 9.79 17.09
N ALA A 143 -4.04 9.66 18.07
CA ALA A 143 -5.35 10.31 17.99
C ALA A 143 -5.15 11.83 18.09
N LEU A 144 -5.41 12.53 16.99
CA LEU A 144 -5.41 13.99 16.95
C LEU A 144 -6.77 14.51 17.41
N GLN A 145 -6.74 15.52 18.28
CA GLN A 145 -7.92 16.26 18.67
C GLN A 145 -8.19 17.42 17.70
N LYS A 146 -9.43 17.92 17.74
CA LYS A 146 -9.79 19.09 16.96
C LYS A 146 -8.95 20.29 17.43
N GLY A 147 -8.16 20.83 16.52
CA GLY A 147 -7.29 21.99 16.77
C GLY A 147 -5.81 21.63 16.83
N ASP A 148 -5.46 20.35 16.91
CA ASP A 148 -4.07 19.91 16.93
C ASP A 148 -3.35 20.23 15.60
N GLU A 149 -2.07 20.61 15.71
CA GLU A 149 -1.24 20.85 14.54
C GLU A 149 -0.88 19.52 13.85
N LEU A 150 -1.31 19.36 12.60
CA LEU A 150 -0.94 18.22 11.76
C LEU A 150 0.39 18.43 11.02
N GLY A 151 0.75 19.69 10.74
CA GLY A 151 1.96 20.04 10.00
C GLY A 151 1.91 21.44 9.39
N CYS A 152 2.99 21.85 8.75
CA CYS A 152 3.14 23.19 8.17
C CYS A 152 3.83 23.17 6.79
N PHE A 153 3.56 24.19 5.97
CA PHE A 153 4.26 24.46 4.72
C PHE A 153 5.19 25.66 4.88
N ARG A 154 6.31 25.68 4.15
CA ARG A 154 7.28 26.79 4.18
C ARG A 154 6.95 27.93 3.21
N LEU A 155 6.26 27.65 2.10
CA LEU A 155 5.87 28.62 1.07
C LEU A 155 4.62 28.12 0.34
N GLY A 156 3.77 29.02 -0.19
CA GLY A 156 2.54 28.79 -0.96
C GLY A 156 2.19 27.34 -1.29
N SER A 157 1.08 26.84 -0.73
CA SER A 157 0.73 25.41 -0.76
C SER A 157 -0.77 25.19 -0.70
N THR A 158 -1.20 23.93 -0.93
CA THR A 158 -2.61 23.52 -0.96
C THR A 158 -2.82 22.28 -0.11
N VAL A 159 -3.91 22.26 0.67
CA VAL A 159 -4.41 21.06 1.37
C VAL A 159 -5.67 20.59 0.66
N VAL A 160 -5.72 19.30 0.31
CA VAL A 160 -6.94 18.64 -0.19
C VAL A 160 -7.48 17.74 0.91
N LEU A 161 -8.73 17.97 1.32
CA LEU A 161 -9.41 17.17 2.34
C LEU A 161 -10.44 16.25 1.67
N VAL A 162 -10.31 14.95 1.91
CA VAL A 162 -11.29 13.94 1.51
C VAL A 162 -11.65 13.16 2.77
N PHE A 163 -12.94 13.13 3.11
CA PHE A 163 -13.43 12.48 4.33
C PHE A 163 -14.84 11.93 4.12
N GLU A 164 -15.18 10.89 4.85
CA GLU A 164 -16.54 10.35 4.90
C GLU A 164 -17.34 11.06 5.99
N ALA A 165 -18.60 11.41 5.71
CA ALA A 165 -19.51 11.97 6.70
C ALA A 165 -20.96 11.56 6.39
N PRO A 166 -21.82 11.35 7.41
CA PRO A 166 -23.24 11.10 7.17
C PRO A 166 -23.89 12.31 6.49
N THR A 167 -24.58 12.07 5.37
CA THR A 167 -25.16 13.14 4.54
C THR A 167 -26.11 14.05 5.30
N ASN A 168 -26.83 13.52 6.28
CA ASN A 168 -27.81 14.26 7.08
C ASN A 168 -27.22 15.02 8.29
N LYS A 169 -25.93 14.84 8.59
CA LYS A 169 -25.27 15.48 9.74
C LYS A 169 -24.17 16.47 9.35
N LEU A 170 -23.74 16.47 8.09
CA LEU A 170 -22.72 17.39 7.61
C LEU A 170 -23.33 18.77 7.32
N LYS A 171 -22.82 19.79 8.00
CA LYS A 171 -23.12 21.20 7.71
C LYS A 171 -21.84 21.95 7.41
N TRP A 172 -21.74 22.51 6.21
CA TRP A 172 -20.63 23.37 5.84
C TRP A 172 -20.76 24.73 6.52
N CYS A 173 -19.73 25.12 7.27
CA CYS A 173 -19.61 26.45 7.88
C CYS A 173 -18.75 27.41 7.03
N VAL A 174 -18.28 26.96 5.87
CA VAL A 174 -17.41 27.71 4.94
C VAL A 174 -17.95 27.62 3.52
N LYS A 175 -17.60 28.60 2.68
CA LYS A 175 -17.98 28.65 1.25
C LYS A 175 -16.75 28.75 0.34
N PRO A 176 -16.85 28.32 -0.94
CA PRO A 176 -15.77 28.52 -1.91
C PRO A 176 -15.33 29.98 -1.99
N GLY A 177 -14.02 30.23 -2.03
CA GLY A 177 -13.43 31.58 -2.05
C GLY A 177 -13.38 32.30 -0.70
N GLN A 178 -13.99 31.76 0.36
CA GLN A 178 -13.94 32.34 1.70
C GLN A 178 -12.52 32.22 2.30
N ARG A 179 -11.97 33.33 2.80
CA ARG A 179 -10.77 33.30 3.64
C ARG A 179 -11.13 32.82 5.04
N VAL A 180 -10.44 31.79 5.52
CA VAL A 180 -10.64 31.18 6.84
C VAL A 180 -9.37 31.39 7.67
N LYS A 181 -9.52 31.61 8.98
CA LYS A 181 -8.41 31.70 9.94
C LYS A 181 -8.58 30.63 11.00
N LEU A 182 -7.47 30.20 11.61
CA LEU A 182 -7.53 29.39 12.82
C LEU A 182 -8.30 30.18 13.91
N VAL A 183 -9.17 29.50 14.64
CA VAL A 183 -9.93 30.06 15.78
C VAL A 183 -9.35 29.48 17.06
#